data_AF-F5L796-F1
#
_entry.id   AF-F5L796-F1
#
_cell.length_a   1.000
_cell.length_b   1.000
_cell.length_c   1.000
_cell.angle_alpha   90.00
_cell.angle_beta   90.00
_cell.angle_gamma   90.00
#
_symmetry.space_group_name_H-M   'P 1'
#
loop_
_entity.id
_entity.type
_entity.pdbx_description
1 polymer ?
#
loop_
_entity_poly.entity_id
_entity_poly.type
_entity_poly.pdbx_seq_one_letter_code
_entity_poly.pdbx_strand_id
1 'polypeptide(L)'
;MPKLHESYRQLIDNFFGGDLQGVIDHIDHLTELGVNAIYFTPIFEAYSNHKYDTIDYLQVDKHFGNNELLKTLVDVCHQNGIRVMLDAVFNHAGYYFPPFQDVLKHQEKSKYKDWFHLREFPIQTEPRPNYDTFAFTPFMPKFNTENPEVKEYLLNVAKYWIEEVGIDGWRLDVANEVDHAFWREFLKVVKQAKPDAYILGEIWHNALPWLQGDQFDAVMNYPVTNAALDFFCKGETDAEQFMSRIEAMHVPLLLRGLIFILCILLSGILASGCSPSSAVYSPEKLPETTELVDHWPHGVFYEIFVMSFYDSDGDGIGDIQGMTAKLDYLQELGVEGVWLMPISPSPSYHKYDAKSME
;
A
#
# COMPACT_ATOMS: atom_id res chain seq x y z
N MET A 1 15.56 -15.20 22.56
CA MET A 1 14.72 -14.12 21.99
C MET A 1 14.40 -13.12 23.09
N PRO A 2 14.40 -11.80 22.79
CA PRO A 2 13.65 -10.83 23.59
C PRO A 2 12.24 -11.36 23.85
N LYS A 3 11.68 -11.07 25.02
CA LYS A 3 10.34 -11.57 25.37
C LYS A 3 9.31 -10.83 24.52
N LEU A 4 8.92 -11.43 23.40
CA LEU A 4 7.73 -10.99 22.67
C LEU A 4 6.51 -11.11 23.57
N HIS A 5 5.64 -10.11 23.52
CA HIS A 5 4.30 -10.23 24.05
C HIS A 5 3.59 -11.38 23.32
N GLU A 6 2.87 -12.21 24.06
CA GLU A 6 2.30 -13.47 23.55
C GLU A 6 1.36 -13.26 22.35
N SER A 7 0.64 -12.14 22.33
CA SER A 7 -0.19 -11.73 21.20
C SER A 7 0.59 -11.42 19.92
N TYR A 8 1.82 -10.90 20.02
CA TYR A 8 2.65 -10.63 18.84
C TYR A 8 3.25 -11.92 18.26
N ARG A 9 3.58 -12.91 19.12
CA ARG A 9 3.99 -14.24 18.65
C ARG A 9 2.89 -14.93 17.84
N GLN A 10 1.64 -14.88 18.31
CA GLN A 10 0.52 -15.48 17.59
C GLN A 10 0.31 -14.89 16.19
N LEU A 11 0.67 -13.62 15.98
CA LEU A 11 0.54 -12.94 14.68
C LEU A 11 1.65 -13.33 13.69
N ILE A 12 2.89 -13.53 14.17
CA ILE A 12 4.04 -13.86 13.31
C ILE A 12 4.18 -15.38 13.04
N ASP A 13 3.57 -16.22 13.88
CA ASP A 13 3.65 -17.68 13.79
C ASP A 13 2.47 -18.33 13.04
N ASN A 14 1.56 -17.54 12.45
CA ASN A 14 0.47 -18.06 11.63
C ASN A 14 0.92 -18.26 10.17
N PHE A 15 0.90 -19.51 9.69
CA PHE A 15 1.36 -19.91 8.36
C PHE A 15 0.30 -20.72 7.61
N PHE A 16 0.09 -20.40 6.34
CA PHE A 16 -0.88 -21.08 5.45
C PHE A 16 -0.22 -21.87 4.31
N GLY A 17 1.12 -21.83 4.20
CA GLY A 17 1.86 -22.60 3.20
C GLY A 17 1.78 -22.06 1.76
N GLY A 18 1.56 -20.76 1.58
CA GLY A 18 1.71 -20.13 0.26
C GLY A 18 3.19 -20.06 -0.15
N ASP A 19 3.48 -20.31 -1.44
CA ASP A 19 4.84 -20.40 -1.98
C ASP A 19 4.93 -19.89 -3.44
N LEU A 20 6.14 -19.87 -4.01
CA LEU A 20 6.37 -19.39 -5.39
C LEU A 20 5.81 -20.36 -6.43
N GLN A 21 5.74 -21.67 -6.13
CA GLN A 21 5.18 -22.65 -7.06
C GLN A 21 3.69 -22.42 -7.26
N GLY A 22 2.95 -22.12 -6.19
CA GLY A 22 1.53 -21.77 -6.28
C GLY A 22 1.29 -20.56 -7.17
N VAL A 23 2.19 -19.58 -7.19
CA VAL A 23 2.08 -18.43 -8.11
C VAL A 23 2.29 -18.85 -9.56
N ILE A 24 3.28 -19.71 -9.83
CA ILE A 24 3.51 -20.29 -11.16
C ILE A 24 2.28 -21.08 -11.62
N ASP A 25 1.73 -21.94 -10.76
CA ASP A 25 0.59 -22.80 -11.07
C ASP A 25 -0.69 -22.01 -11.36
N HIS A 26 -0.78 -20.77 -10.88
CA HIS A 26 -1.92 -19.87 -11.08
C HIS A 26 -1.62 -18.70 -12.03
N ILE A 27 -0.57 -18.79 -12.85
CA ILE A 27 -0.23 -17.71 -13.80
C ILE A 27 -1.36 -17.45 -14.81
N ASP A 28 -2.09 -18.48 -15.23
CA ASP A 28 -3.21 -18.36 -16.17
C ASP A 28 -4.32 -17.48 -15.62
N HIS A 29 -4.61 -17.59 -14.31
CA HIS A 29 -5.59 -16.74 -13.64
C HIS A 29 -5.17 -15.26 -13.66
N LEU A 30 -3.88 -14.98 -13.44
CA LEU A 30 -3.36 -13.60 -13.48
C LEU A 30 -3.41 -13.03 -14.90
N THR A 31 -3.12 -13.85 -15.90
CA THR A 31 -3.23 -13.49 -17.31
C THR A 31 -4.69 -13.25 -17.72
N GLU A 32 -5.63 -14.09 -17.30
CA GLU A 32 -7.07 -13.92 -17.53
C GLU A 32 -7.61 -12.63 -16.90
N LEU A 33 -7.12 -12.28 -15.70
CA LEU A 33 -7.44 -11.02 -15.04
C LEU A 33 -6.87 -9.79 -15.79
N GLY A 34 -5.88 -9.98 -16.66
CA GLY A 34 -5.23 -8.91 -17.42
C GLY A 34 -4.09 -8.22 -16.66
N VAL A 35 -3.50 -8.88 -15.67
CA VAL A 35 -2.34 -8.37 -14.92
C VAL A 35 -1.14 -8.24 -15.86
N ASN A 36 -0.38 -7.14 -15.74
CA ASN A 36 0.83 -6.89 -16.52
C ASN A 36 2.09 -6.68 -15.65
N ALA A 37 1.94 -6.67 -14.34
CA ALA A 37 3.03 -6.63 -13.38
C ALA A 37 2.58 -7.23 -12.04
N ILE A 38 3.48 -7.96 -11.36
CA ILE A 38 3.28 -8.48 -10.00
C ILE A 38 4.29 -7.83 -9.08
N TYR A 39 3.79 -7.27 -7.98
CA TYR A 39 4.59 -6.83 -6.85
C TYR A 39 4.54 -7.91 -5.76
N PHE A 40 5.71 -8.43 -5.39
CA PHE A 40 5.87 -9.33 -4.25
C PHE A 40 6.31 -8.54 -3.02
N THR A 41 5.59 -8.71 -1.91
CA THR A 41 6.10 -8.43 -0.56
C THR A 41 7.40 -9.19 -0.29
N PRO A 42 8.15 -8.93 0.79
CA PRO A 42 9.46 -9.54 0.98
C PRO A 42 9.42 -11.07 0.91
N ILE A 43 10.31 -11.65 0.10
CA ILE A 43 10.43 -13.10 -0.12
C ILE A 43 11.77 -13.67 0.32
N PHE A 44 12.66 -12.81 0.83
CA PHE A 44 13.98 -13.22 1.30
C PHE A 44 13.90 -13.95 2.64
N GLU A 45 14.91 -14.77 2.93
CA GLU A 45 14.94 -15.58 4.15
C GLU A 45 14.73 -14.71 5.38
N ALA A 46 13.71 -15.04 6.17
CA ALA A 46 13.36 -14.29 7.37
C ALA A 46 12.62 -15.17 8.37
N TYR A 47 12.58 -14.74 9.64
CA TYR A 47 11.97 -15.54 10.70
C TYR A 47 10.43 -15.51 10.64
N SER A 48 9.84 -14.32 10.48
CA SER A 48 8.39 -14.13 10.51
C SER A 48 7.68 -14.65 9.25
N ASN A 49 6.35 -14.63 9.26
CA ASN A 49 5.51 -14.81 8.09
C ASN A 49 5.51 -13.62 7.11
N HIS A 50 5.76 -12.39 7.59
CA HIS A 50 5.76 -11.17 6.77
C HIS A 50 7.11 -10.83 6.13
N LYS A 51 8.20 -11.47 6.60
CA LYS A 51 9.55 -11.43 6.03
C LYS A 51 10.32 -10.10 6.03
N TYR A 52 9.72 -9.00 6.51
CA TYR A 52 10.44 -7.73 6.76
C TYR A 52 11.61 -7.83 7.77
N ASP A 53 11.70 -8.89 8.57
CA ASP A 53 12.82 -9.16 9.48
C ASP A 53 13.89 -10.05 8.81
N THR A 54 14.47 -9.55 7.71
CA THR A 54 15.36 -10.30 6.81
C THR A 54 16.62 -10.85 7.50
N ILE A 55 16.91 -12.12 7.24
CA ILE A 55 18.07 -12.89 7.70
C ILE A 55 19.14 -12.96 6.62
N ASP A 56 18.76 -13.19 5.36
CA ASP A 56 19.68 -13.21 4.23
C ASP A 56 19.02 -12.59 2.99
N TYR A 57 19.59 -11.48 2.53
CA TYR A 57 19.09 -10.72 1.39
C TYR A 57 19.43 -11.33 0.02
N LEU A 58 20.29 -12.36 -0.03
CA LEU A 58 20.70 -13.05 -1.26
C LEU A 58 20.05 -14.43 -1.40
N GLN A 59 19.14 -14.79 -0.49
CA GLN A 59 18.49 -16.09 -0.45
C GLN A 59 16.97 -15.92 -0.33
N VAL A 60 16.23 -16.57 -1.23
CA VAL A 60 14.77 -16.74 -1.10
C VAL A 60 14.48 -17.61 0.13
N ASP A 61 13.43 -17.25 0.89
CA ASP A 61 13.01 -18.03 2.03
C ASP A 61 12.66 -19.47 1.62
N LYS A 62 13.24 -20.44 2.32
CA LYS A 62 13.08 -21.87 2.04
C LYS A 62 11.63 -22.37 2.05
N HIS A 63 10.71 -21.66 2.73
CA HIS A 63 9.29 -22.02 2.72
C HIS A 63 8.58 -21.55 1.45
N PHE A 64 9.12 -20.53 0.78
CA PHE A 64 8.62 -20.04 -0.51
C PHE A 64 9.27 -20.76 -1.70
N GLY A 65 10.49 -21.26 -1.53
CA GLY A 65 11.22 -22.00 -2.56
C GLY A 65 12.73 -21.80 -2.47
N ASN A 66 13.34 -21.44 -3.61
CA ASN A 66 14.76 -21.12 -3.72
C ASN A 66 14.98 -20.10 -4.86
N ASN A 67 16.23 -19.67 -5.06
CA ASN A 67 16.58 -18.66 -6.05
C ASN A 67 16.29 -19.16 -7.49
N GLU A 68 16.49 -20.45 -7.76
CA GLU A 68 16.22 -21.05 -9.07
C GLU A 68 14.72 -21.06 -9.40
N LEU A 69 13.87 -21.34 -8.42
CA LEU A 69 12.42 -21.31 -8.57
C LEU A 69 11.93 -19.88 -8.78
N LEU A 70 12.49 -18.90 -8.07
CA LEU A 70 12.17 -17.49 -8.32
C LEU A 70 12.56 -17.07 -9.74
N LYS A 71 13.73 -17.49 -10.23
CA LYS A 71 14.13 -17.24 -11.62
C LYS A 71 13.15 -17.88 -12.61
N THR A 72 12.73 -19.11 -12.35
CA THR A 72 11.70 -19.80 -13.14
C THR A 72 10.38 -19.04 -13.13
N LEU A 73 9.95 -18.51 -11.97
CA LEU A 73 8.75 -17.69 -11.85
C LEU A 73 8.86 -16.43 -12.71
N VAL A 74 10.00 -15.72 -12.63
CA VAL A 74 10.24 -14.51 -13.43
C VAL A 74 10.17 -14.82 -14.92
N ASP A 75 10.80 -15.91 -15.37
CA ASP A 75 10.74 -16.35 -16.77
C ASP A 75 9.30 -16.66 -17.21
N VAL A 76 8.51 -17.33 -16.37
CA VAL A 76 7.09 -17.63 -16.64
C VAL A 76 6.26 -16.35 -16.71
N CYS A 77 6.47 -15.40 -15.79
CA CYS A 77 5.82 -14.09 -15.84
C CYS A 77 6.15 -13.35 -17.14
N HIS A 78 7.43 -13.30 -17.52
CA HIS A 78 7.88 -12.61 -18.75
C HIS A 78 7.29 -13.23 -20.01
N GLN A 79 7.20 -14.56 -20.09
CA GLN A 79 6.56 -15.27 -21.21
C GLN A 79 5.08 -14.91 -21.37
N ASN A 80 4.42 -14.52 -20.28
CA ASN A 80 3.02 -14.06 -20.26
C ASN A 80 2.88 -12.53 -20.28
N GLY A 81 3.96 -11.79 -20.54
CA GLY A 81 3.93 -10.31 -20.60
C GLY A 81 3.78 -9.63 -19.24
N ILE A 82 4.07 -10.34 -18.14
CA ILE A 82 3.96 -9.86 -16.77
C ILE A 82 5.34 -9.50 -16.24
N ARG A 83 5.50 -8.25 -15.77
CA ARG A 83 6.71 -7.76 -15.10
C ARG A 83 6.75 -8.20 -13.63
N VAL A 84 7.93 -8.33 -13.03
CA VAL A 84 8.10 -8.74 -11.63
C VAL A 84 8.85 -7.67 -10.83
N MET A 85 8.25 -7.19 -9.74
CA MET A 85 8.85 -6.26 -8.80
C MET A 85 8.98 -6.91 -7.42
N LEU A 86 10.16 -6.81 -6.80
CA LEU A 86 10.43 -7.33 -5.45
C LEU A 86 10.47 -6.21 -4.42
N ASP A 87 10.25 -6.58 -3.16
CA ASP A 87 10.41 -5.69 -2.01
C ASP A 87 11.87 -5.64 -1.50
N ALA A 88 12.40 -4.43 -1.35
CA ALA A 88 13.72 -4.14 -0.80
C ALA A 88 13.61 -3.53 0.60
N VAL A 89 13.86 -4.36 1.62
CA VAL A 89 13.87 -3.96 3.03
C VAL A 89 15.24 -3.41 3.44
N PHE A 90 15.61 -2.24 2.91
CA PHE A 90 16.95 -1.66 3.07
C PHE A 90 17.07 -0.63 4.19
N ASN A 91 15.96 -0.29 4.87
CA ASN A 91 15.97 0.55 6.05
C ASN A 91 16.55 -0.18 7.28
N HIS A 92 16.23 -1.46 7.44
CA HIS A 92 16.57 -2.25 8.61
C HIS A 92 16.83 -3.70 8.23
N ALA A 93 17.59 -4.40 9.07
CA ALA A 93 17.78 -5.84 9.00
C ALA A 93 16.82 -6.58 9.95
N GLY A 94 16.74 -7.90 9.85
CA GLY A 94 16.13 -8.73 10.88
C GLY A 94 17.07 -9.02 12.05
N TYR A 95 16.50 -9.41 13.20
CA TYR A 95 17.26 -9.77 14.39
C TYR A 95 18.31 -10.84 14.11
N TYR A 96 17.98 -11.84 13.29
CA TYR A 96 18.86 -12.96 13.00
C TYR A 96 19.84 -12.72 11.84
N PHE A 97 19.88 -11.50 11.28
CA PHE A 97 20.86 -11.11 10.28
C PHE A 97 22.30 -11.32 10.80
N PRO A 98 23.18 -12.03 10.08
CA PRO A 98 24.47 -12.46 10.64
C PRO A 98 25.38 -11.33 11.16
N PRO A 99 25.52 -10.18 10.47
CA PRO A 99 26.22 -9.01 11.03
C PRO A 99 25.65 -8.53 12.36
N PHE A 100 24.32 -8.53 12.55
CA PHE A 100 23.71 -8.13 13.82
C PHE A 100 23.94 -9.18 14.91
N GLN A 101 23.87 -10.47 14.57
CA GLN A 101 24.20 -11.56 15.50
C GLN A 101 25.66 -11.48 15.99
N ASP A 102 26.58 -11.06 15.11
CA ASP A 102 27.97 -10.81 15.50
C ASP A 102 28.09 -9.63 16.49
N VAL A 103 27.34 -8.54 16.27
CA VAL A 103 27.25 -7.42 17.24
C VAL A 103 26.71 -7.89 18.59
N LEU A 104 25.65 -8.71 18.61
CA LEU A 104 25.10 -9.24 19.87
C LEU A 104 26.08 -10.15 20.61
N LYS A 105 26.93 -10.89 19.88
CA LYS A 105 27.90 -11.80 20.48
C LYS A 105 29.19 -11.11 20.93
N HIS A 106 29.70 -10.21 20.11
CA HIS A 106 31.02 -9.60 20.28
C HIS A 106 30.96 -8.16 20.81
N GLN A 107 29.77 -7.56 20.86
CA GLN A 107 29.50 -6.24 21.42
C GLN A 107 30.40 -5.19 20.76
N GLU A 108 31.04 -4.31 21.54
CA GLU A 108 31.97 -3.29 21.04
C GLU A 108 33.15 -3.84 20.21
N LYS A 109 33.45 -5.14 20.34
CA LYS A 109 34.52 -5.82 19.58
C LYS A 109 34.05 -6.37 18.23
N SER A 110 32.77 -6.28 17.91
CA SER A 110 32.24 -6.68 16.61
C SER A 110 32.80 -5.78 15.51
N LYS A 111 33.20 -6.40 14.39
CA LYS A 111 33.58 -5.65 13.18
C LYS A 111 32.38 -4.99 12.50
N TYR A 112 31.16 -5.42 12.83
CA TYR A 112 29.91 -4.92 12.27
C TYR A 112 29.23 -3.87 13.17
N LYS A 113 29.88 -3.40 14.24
CA LYS A 113 29.29 -2.42 15.16
C LYS A 113 28.81 -1.14 14.46
N ASP A 114 29.51 -0.73 13.40
CA ASP A 114 29.23 0.50 12.66
C ASP A 114 28.25 0.28 11.49
N TRP A 115 27.75 -0.96 11.31
CA TRP A 115 26.69 -1.28 10.33
C TRP A 115 25.29 -0.86 10.82
N PHE A 116 25.15 -0.56 12.11
CA PHE A 116 23.88 -0.20 12.75
C PHE A 116 24.06 1.06 13.59
N HIS A 117 22.95 1.72 13.92
CA HIS A 117 22.94 2.86 14.83
C HIS A 117 22.86 2.41 16.29
N LEU A 118 23.99 2.01 16.87
CA LEU A 118 24.09 1.56 18.26
C LEU A 118 24.39 2.75 19.19
N ARG A 119 23.66 2.89 20.32
CA ARG A 119 23.86 4.02 21.24
C ARG A 119 24.78 3.69 22.41
N GLU A 120 24.71 2.47 22.94
CA GLU A 120 25.55 2.02 24.06
C GLU A 120 25.76 0.50 24.05
N PHE A 121 26.80 0.04 24.74
CA PHE A 121 27.06 -1.38 25.01
C PHE A 121 26.95 -1.67 26.52
N PRO A 122 26.48 -2.86 26.94
CA PRO A 122 26.03 -3.98 26.10
C PRO A 122 24.69 -3.68 25.41
N ILE A 123 24.46 -4.31 24.26
CA ILE A 123 23.19 -4.22 23.55
C ILE A 123 22.06 -4.78 24.41
N GLN A 124 21.02 -3.97 24.57
CA GLN A 124 19.83 -4.26 25.37
C GLN A 124 18.59 -4.02 24.52
N THR A 125 17.58 -4.87 24.72
CA THR A 125 16.27 -4.74 24.06
C THR A 125 15.18 -4.22 24.99
N GLU A 126 15.44 -4.20 26.30
CA GLU A 126 14.49 -3.88 27.35
C GLU A 126 15.04 -2.78 28.27
N PRO A 127 14.19 -1.85 28.77
CA PRO A 127 12.76 -1.69 28.47
C PRO A 127 12.51 -1.14 27.04
N ARG A 128 13.57 -0.68 26.37
CA ARG A 128 13.59 -0.30 24.95
C ARG A 128 14.93 -0.69 24.34
N PRO A 129 15.00 -0.95 23.02
CA PRO A 129 16.25 -1.15 22.31
C PRO A 129 17.20 0.02 22.55
N ASN A 130 18.46 -0.23 22.84
CA ASN A 130 19.50 0.80 22.94
C ASN A 130 20.26 1.05 21.62
N TYR A 131 19.58 0.77 20.52
CA TYR A 131 19.98 0.99 19.13
C TYR A 131 18.74 1.48 18.36
N ASP A 132 18.92 2.10 17.20
CA ASP A 132 17.80 2.53 16.38
C ASP A 132 17.19 1.33 15.64
N THR A 133 15.87 1.36 15.48
CA THR A 133 15.09 0.25 14.92
C THR A 133 14.02 0.80 13.98
N PHE A 134 13.44 -0.05 13.14
CA PHE A 134 12.12 0.26 12.59
C PHE A 134 11.12 0.47 13.74
N ALA A 135 10.41 1.60 13.73
CA ALA A 135 9.53 2.02 14.82
C ALA A 135 10.21 1.83 16.20
N PHE A 136 9.71 0.91 17.02
CA PHE A 136 10.28 0.56 18.32
C PHE A 136 10.52 -0.96 18.48
N THR A 137 10.61 -1.71 17.37
CA THR A 137 10.73 -3.17 17.44
C THR A 137 12.19 -3.61 17.61
N PRO A 138 12.56 -4.31 18.70
CA PRO A 138 13.92 -4.84 18.88
C PRO A 138 14.33 -5.86 17.81
N PHE A 139 13.42 -6.30 16.95
CA PHE A 139 13.69 -7.33 15.95
C PHE A 139 14.14 -6.77 14.61
N MET A 140 14.11 -5.45 14.45
CA MET A 140 14.41 -4.79 13.18
C MET A 140 15.44 -3.67 13.37
N PRO A 141 16.73 -4.00 13.66
CA PRO A 141 17.79 -3.01 13.80
C PRO A 141 17.99 -2.19 12.51
N LYS A 142 17.98 -0.86 12.64
CA LYS A 142 18.16 0.07 11.52
C LYS A 142 19.59 0.01 10.98
N PHE A 143 19.72 -0.11 9.66
CA PHE A 143 21.00 -0.03 8.98
C PHE A 143 21.58 1.38 9.04
N ASN A 144 22.90 1.47 9.14
CA ASN A 144 23.64 2.68 8.85
C ASN A 144 24.00 2.72 7.36
N THR A 145 23.12 3.25 6.51
CA THR A 145 23.31 3.30 5.04
C THR A 145 24.39 4.30 4.59
N GLU A 146 24.88 5.13 5.51
CA GLU A 146 26.06 5.97 5.30
C GLU A 146 27.37 5.19 5.43
N ASN A 147 27.36 4.02 6.10
CA ASN A 147 28.52 3.15 6.19
C ASN A 147 28.86 2.56 4.80
N PRO A 148 30.11 2.72 4.30
CA PRO A 148 30.48 2.23 2.97
C PRO A 148 30.28 0.72 2.78
N GLU A 149 30.53 -0.11 3.80
CA GLU A 149 30.36 -1.56 3.71
C GLU A 149 28.89 -1.96 3.63
N VAL A 150 28.02 -1.30 4.41
CA VAL A 150 26.56 -1.51 4.35
C VAL A 150 26.03 -1.07 3.00
N LYS A 151 26.44 0.11 2.53
CA LYS A 151 26.06 0.64 1.24
C LYS A 151 26.44 -0.33 0.12
N GLU A 152 27.70 -0.77 0.09
CA GLU A 152 28.19 -1.71 -0.92
C GLU A 152 27.42 -3.04 -0.85
N TYR A 153 27.17 -3.58 0.35
CA TYR A 153 26.39 -4.80 0.53
C TYR A 153 24.98 -4.67 -0.06
N LEU A 154 24.22 -3.63 0.32
CA LEU A 154 22.84 -3.45 -0.14
C LEU A 154 22.75 -3.12 -1.64
N LEU A 155 23.70 -2.35 -2.19
CA LEU A 155 23.77 -2.10 -3.63
C LEU A 155 24.09 -3.38 -4.41
N ASN A 156 24.94 -4.26 -3.88
CA ASN A 156 25.21 -5.56 -4.49
C ASN A 156 23.99 -6.48 -4.45
N VAL A 157 23.22 -6.48 -3.35
CA VAL A 157 21.91 -7.17 -3.29
C VAL A 157 20.98 -6.65 -4.38
N ALA A 158 20.81 -5.34 -4.48
CA ALA A 158 19.93 -4.71 -5.47
C ALA A 158 20.28 -5.12 -6.91
N LYS A 159 21.58 -5.15 -7.20
CA LYS A 159 22.13 -5.53 -8.50
C LYS A 159 21.95 -7.03 -8.79
N TYR A 160 22.25 -7.89 -7.81
CA TYR A 160 22.19 -9.35 -7.96
C TYR A 160 20.84 -9.82 -8.48
N TRP A 161 19.73 -9.41 -7.86
CA TRP A 161 18.40 -9.89 -8.26
C TRP A 161 17.96 -9.37 -9.63
N ILE A 162 18.48 -8.21 -10.07
CA ILE A 162 18.24 -7.70 -11.42
C ILE A 162 19.04 -8.52 -12.43
N GLU A 163 20.34 -8.73 -12.20
CA GLU A 163 21.23 -9.35 -13.18
C GLU A 163 21.07 -10.87 -13.25
N GLU A 164 20.97 -11.54 -12.10
CA GLU A 164 20.97 -13.01 -12.03
C GLU A 164 19.58 -13.62 -12.17
N VAL A 165 18.56 -12.93 -11.64
CA VAL A 165 17.17 -13.40 -11.61
C VAL A 165 16.28 -12.69 -12.63
N GLY A 166 16.63 -11.48 -13.05
CA GLY A 166 15.96 -10.80 -14.17
C GLY A 166 14.76 -9.93 -13.78
N ILE A 167 14.59 -9.58 -12.50
CA ILE A 167 13.44 -8.77 -12.04
C ILE A 167 13.34 -7.43 -12.78
N ASP A 168 12.17 -6.82 -12.76
CA ASP A 168 11.84 -5.58 -13.48
C ASP A 168 11.76 -4.35 -12.58
N GLY A 169 11.93 -4.50 -11.28
CA GLY A 169 11.94 -3.36 -10.39
C GLY A 169 12.03 -3.70 -8.91
N TRP A 170 12.17 -2.64 -8.12
CA TRP A 170 12.22 -2.66 -6.68
C TRP A 170 11.14 -1.76 -6.08
N ARG A 171 10.35 -2.31 -5.16
CA ARG A 171 9.55 -1.56 -4.19
C ARG A 171 10.40 -1.38 -2.95
N LEU A 172 10.59 -0.15 -2.48
CA LEU A 172 11.51 0.18 -1.39
C LEU A 172 10.73 0.39 -0.09
N ASP A 173 10.93 -0.50 0.88
CA ASP A 173 10.31 -0.42 2.19
C ASP A 173 10.84 0.77 3.01
N VAL A 174 9.94 1.53 3.63
CA VAL A 174 10.25 2.66 4.53
C VAL A 174 11.33 3.58 3.95
N ALA A 175 11.21 3.89 2.65
CA ALA A 175 12.26 4.54 1.87
C ALA A 175 12.58 5.96 2.35
N ASN A 176 11.62 6.62 2.98
CA ASN A 176 11.75 7.97 3.54
C ASN A 176 12.72 8.05 4.73
N GLU A 177 13.09 6.92 5.35
CA GLU A 177 14.02 6.89 6.48
C GLU A 177 15.45 6.51 6.10
N VAL A 178 15.71 6.23 4.83
CA VAL A 178 17.05 5.98 4.28
C VAL A 178 17.57 7.24 3.61
N ASP A 179 18.86 7.49 3.74
CA ASP A 179 19.47 8.75 3.29
C ASP A 179 19.42 8.94 1.76
N HIS A 180 19.26 10.18 1.32
CA HIS A 180 19.18 10.52 -0.10
C HIS A 180 20.48 10.22 -0.88
N ALA A 181 21.65 10.13 -0.23
CA ALA A 181 22.88 9.83 -0.95
C ALA A 181 22.91 8.36 -1.36
N PHE A 182 22.49 7.45 -0.48
CA PHE A 182 22.26 6.05 -0.79
C PHE A 182 21.29 5.89 -1.97
N TRP A 183 20.14 6.57 -1.96
CA TRP A 183 19.16 6.43 -3.04
C TRP A 183 19.65 6.92 -4.41
N ARG A 184 20.49 7.95 -4.46
CA ARG A 184 21.13 8.38 -5.72
C ARG A 184 22.12 7.36 -6.26
N GLU A 185 22.84 6.66 -5.38
CA GLU A 185 23.74 5.57 -5.78
C GLU A 185 22.94 4.33 -6.20
N PHE A 186 21.85 4.02 -5.48
CA PHE A 186 20.92 2.95 -5.80
C PHE A 186 20.32 3.11 -7.19
N LEU A 187 19.81 4.30 -7.54
CA LEU A 187 19.32 4.60 -8.89
C LEU A 187 20.37 4.27 -9.95
N LYS A 188 21.61 4.71 -9.76
CA LYS A 188 22.69 4.47 -10.73
C LYS A 188 22.96 2.99 -10.92
N VAL A 189 23.08 2.24 -9.81
CA VAL A 189 23.35 0.79 -9.85
C VAL A 189 22.21 0.04 -10.54
N VAL A 190 20.96 0.32 -10.16
CA VAL A 190 19.77 -0.33 -10.73
C VAL A 190 19.63 -0.02 -12.22
N LYS A 191 19.70 1.26 -12.61
CA LYS A 191 19.54 1.65 -14.02
C LYS A 191 20.73 1.23 -14.88
N GLN A 192 21.93 1.07 -14.31
CA GLN A 192 23.07 0.50 -15.02
C GLN A 192 22.89 -1.00 -15.27
N ALA A 193 22.34 -1.75 -14.30
CA ALA A 193 22.03 -3.16 -14.47
C ALA A 193 20.89 -3.37 -15.47
N LYS A 194 19.83 -2.55 -15.40
CA LYS A 194 18.66 -2.63 -16.27
C LYS A 194 17.99 -1.25 -16.40
N PRO A 195 18.15 -0.55 -17.55
CA PRO A 195 17.65 0.82 -17.72
C PRO A 195 16.13 0.97 -17.55
N ASP A 196 15.35 -0.07 -17.87
CA ASP A 196 13.89 -0.11 -17.72
C ASP A 196 13.43 -0.58 -16.33
N ALA A 197 14.34 -0.91 -15.41
CA ALA A 197 13.97 -1.34 -14.06
C ALA A 197 13.26 -0.21 -13.30
N TYR A 198 12.12 -0.52 -12.68
CA TYR A 198 11.28 0.44 -11.97
C TYR A 198 11.68 0.58 -10.50
N ILE A 199 11.72 1.80 -9.99
CA ILE A 199 12.05 2.10 -8.59
C ILE A 199 10.87 2.81 -7.93
N LEU A 200 10.16 2.08 -7.07
CA LEU A 200 8.96 2.53 -6.36
C LEU A 200 9.24 2.70 -4.87
N GLY A 201 9.24 3.93 -4.35
CA GLY A 201 9.41 4.17 -2.91
C GLY A 201 8.12 4.01 -2.10
N GLU A 202 8.17 3.37 -0.94
CA GLU A 202 7.11 3.51 0.06
C GLU A 202 7.27 4.83 0.81
N ILE A 203 6.45 5.82 0.46
CA ILE A 203 6.39 7.11 1.16
C ILE A 203 4.92 7.52 1.31
N TRP A 204 4.48 7.64 2.55
CA TRP A 204 3.09 7.93 2.91
C TRP A 204 2.72 9.42 2.85
N HIS A 205 3.72 10.28 2.76
CA HIS A 205 3.59 11.74 2.75
C HIS A 205 4.11 12.35 1.45
N ASN A 206 4.24 13.69 1.40
CA ASN A 206 4.80 14.37 0.24
C ASN A 206 6.20 13.84 -0.09
N ALA A 207 6.33 13.27 -1.28
CA ALA A 207 7.54 12.60 -1.77
C ALA A 207 8.34 13.41 -2.80
N LEU A 208 8.00 14.69 -3.02
CA LEU A 208 8.74 15.54 -3.97
C LEU A 208 10.27 15.49 -3.81
N PRO A 209 10.86 15.44 -2.60
CA PRO A 209 12.31 15.32 -2.43
C PRO A 209 12.95 14.06 -3.06
N TRP A 210 12.18 12.99 -3.29
CA TRP A 210 12.64 11.75 -3.92
C TRP A 210 12.25 11.62 -5.41
N LEU A 211 11.38 12.52 -5.89
CA LEU A 211 10.82 12.50 -7.26
C LEU A 211 11.41 13.61 -8.15
N GLN A 212 12.65 14.01 -7.91
CA GLN A 212 13.35 15.02 -8.72
C GLN A 212 14.08 14.41 -9.95
N GLY A 213 13.88 13.10 -10.20
CA GLY A 213 14.54 12.36 -11.28
C GLY A 213 15.95 11.88 -10.96
N ASP A 214 16.44 12.07 -9.73
CA ASP A 214 17.75 11.63 -9.26
C ASP A 214 17.71 10.44 -8.28
N GLN A 215 16.50 9.96 -7.93
CA GLN A 215 16.29 8.88 -6.96
C GLN A 215 15.22 7.87 -7.40
N PHE A 216 13.92 8.16 -7.23
CA PHE A 216 12.84 7.21 -7.50
C PHE A 216 12.10 7.53 -8.79
N ASP A 217 11.52 6.51 -9.43
CA ASP A 217 10.62 6.68 -10.57
C ASP A 217 9.21 7.09 -10.07
N ALA A 218 8.77 6.53 -8.94
CA ALA A 218 7.49 6.86 -8.31
C ALA A 218 7.48 6.53 -6.81
N VAL A 219 6.34 6.79 -6.16
CA VAL A 219 6.04 6.33 -4.80
C VAL A 219 4.66 5.69 -4.70
N MET A 220 4.43 4.89 -3.66
CA MET A 220 3.10 4.43 -3.29
C MET A 220 2.19 5.62 -2.99
N ASN A 221 1.15 5.82 -3.79
CA ASN A 221 0.35 7.05 -3.76
C ASN A 221 -0.75 7.01 -2.69
N TYR A 222 -0.34 6.85 -1.43
CA TYR A 222 -1.24 6.91 -0.28
C TYR A 222 -2.09 8.19 -0.19
N PRO A 223 -1.61 9.39 -0.61
CA PRO A 223 -2.48 10.56 -0.68
C PRO A 223 -3.71 10.34 -1.56
N VAL A 224 -3.57 9.71 -2.73
CA VAL A 224 -4.72 9.34 -3.59
C VAL A 224 -5.58 8.29 -2.91
N THR A 225 -4.98 7.25 -2.31
CA THR A 225 -5.73 6.22 -1.57
C THR A 225 -6.59 6.84 -0.47
N ASN A 226 -6.03 7.74 0.33
CA ASN A 226 -6.76 8.40 1.42
C ASN A 226 -7.89 9.28 0.88
N ALA A 227 -7.65 10.06 -0.18
CA ALA A 227 -8.70 10.84 -0.83
C ALA A 227 -9.83 9.95 -1.37
N ALA A 228 -9.48 8.83 -2.01
CA ALA A 228 -10.46 7.89 -2.54
C ALA A 228 -11.24 7.18 -1.43
N LEU A 229 -10.59 6.74 -0.37
CA LEU A 229 -11.26 6.12 0.78
C LEU A 229 -12.20 7.09 1.48
N ASP A 230 -11.75 8.33 1.73
CA ASP A 230 -12.56 9.35 2.38
C ASP A 230 -13.80 9.72 1.55
N PHE A 231 -13.68 9.73 0.21
CA PHE A 231 -14.79 10.02 -0.70
C PHE A 231 -15.69 8.80 -0.94
N PHE A 232 -15.16 7.71 -1.50
CA PHE A 232 -15.93 6.56 -1.97
C PHE A 232 -16.35 5.61 -0.85
N CYS A 233 -15.55 5.46 0.22
CA CYS A 233 -15.80 4.43 1.24
C CYS A 233 -16.39 5.01 2.53
N LYS A 234 -15.94 6.20 2.94
CA LYS A 234 -16.31 6.76 4.25
C LYS A 234 -17.33 7.90 4.18
N GLY A 235 -17.48 8.54 3.02
CA GLY A 235 -18.33 9.73 2.88
C GLY A 235 -17.87 10.92 3.74
N GLU A 236 -16.58 10.98 4.09
CA GLU A 236 -15.99 12.04 4.92
C GLU A 236 -15.72 13.33 4.13
N THR A 237 -15.66 13.23 2.79
CA THR A 237 -15.47 14.37 1.89
C THR A 237 -16.53 14.39 0.81
N ASP A 238 -16.96 15.59 0.40
CA ASP A 238 -17.79 15.76 -0.80
C ASP A 238 -16.96 15.72 -2.10
N ALA A 239 -17.64 15.78 -3.25
CA ALA A 239 -16.99 15.71 -4.55
C ALA A 239 -16.03 16.89 -4.81
N GLU A 240 -16.34 18.10 -4.32
CA GLU A 240 -15.48 19.27 -4.48
C GLU A 240 -14.18 19.12 -3.67
N GLN A 241 -14.30 18.62 -2.45
CA GLN A 241 -13.17 18.31 -1.58
C GLN A 241 -12.30 17.17 -2.16
N PHE A 242 -12.92 16.13 -2.71
CA PHE A 242 -12.20 15.05 -3.38
C PHE A 242 -11.42 15.58 -4.59
N MET A 243 -12.08 16.31 -5.50
CA MET A 243 -11.43 16.92 -6.66
C MET A 243 -10.27 17.84 -6.25
N SER A 244 -10.49 18.71 -5.26
CA SER A 244 -9.46 19.63 -4.74
C SER A 244 -8.23 18.88 -4.21
N ARG A 245 -8.42 17.76 -3.51
CA ARG A 245 -7.31 16.91 -3.04
C ARG A 245 -6.55 16.28 -4.22
N ILE A 246 -7.24 15.74 -5.22
CA ILE A 246 -6.61 15.14 -6.42
C ILE A 246 -5.84 16.20 -7.23
N GLU A 247 -6.41 17.39 -7.40
CA GLU A 247 -5.76 18.51 -8.08
C GLU A 247 -4.53 18.99 -7.32
N ALA A 248 -4.59 19.10 -5.99
CA ALA A 248 -3.46 19.52 -5.17
C ALA A 248 -2.21 18.64 -5.36
N MET A 249 -2.39 17.38 -5.75
CA MET A 249 -1.33 16.41 -6.06
C MET A 249 -0.79 16.53 -7.49
N HIS A 250 -1.56 17.09 -8.43
CA HIS A 250 -1.19 17.25 -9.85
C HIS A 250 -0.37 18.50 -10.13
N VAL A 251 -0.43 19.54 -9.30
CA VAL A 251 0.18 20.84 -9.65
C VAL A 251 1.69 20.84 -9.38
N PRO A 252 2.56 20.93 -10.41
CA PRO A 252 3.97 21.24 -10.20
C PRO A 252 4.06 22.60 -9.50
N LEU A 253 4.95 22.76 -8.51
CA LEU A 253 5.13 24.02 -7.76
C LEU A 253 5.22 25.27 -8.66
N LEU A 254 5.70 25.13 -9.90
CA LEU A 254 5.77 26.17 -10.92
C LEU A 254 4.39 26.73 -11.34
N LEU A 255 3.36 25.88 -11.43
CA LEU A 255 2.01 26.29 -11.83
C LEU A 255 1.24 27.00 -10.71
N ARG A 256 1.52 26.69 -9.44
CA ARG A 256 0.89 27.39 -8.31
C ARG A 256 1.22 28.88 -8.29
N GLY A 257 2.46 29.27 -8.64
CA GLY A 257 2.84 30.67 -8.77
C GLY A 257 2.14 31.39 -9.92
N LEU A 258 1.99 30.72 -11.07
CA LEU A 258 1.33 31.27 -12.26
C LEU A 258 -0.19 31.41 -12.07
N ILE A 259 -0.85 30.42 -11.47
CA ILE A 259 -2.30 30.45 -11.20
C ILE A 259 -2.62 31.54 -10.16
N PHE A 260 -1.79 31.71 -9.13
CA PHE A 260 -2.01 32.77 -8.13
C PHE A 260 -1.92 34.17 -8.74
N ILE A 261 -0.97 34.38 -9.66
CA ILE A 261 -0.85 35.64 -10.43
C ILE A 261 -2.08 35.83 -11.34
N LEU A 262 -2.57 34.75 -11.98
CA LEU A 262 -3.74 34.79 -12.85
C LEU A 262 -5.05 35.07 -12.08
N CYS A 263 -5.21 34.51 -10.88
CA CYS A 263 -6.36 34.72 -10.01
C CYS A 263 -6.41 36.16 -9.46
N ILE A 264 -5.27 36.80 -9.19
CA ILE A 264 -5.21 38.23 -8.83
C ILE A 264 -5.67 39.09 -10.02
N LEU A 265 -5.33 38.71 -11.25
CA LEU A 265 -5.74 39.42 -12.46
C LEU A 265 -7.23 39.23 -12.78
N LEU A 266 -7.80 38.04 -12.50
CA LEU A 266 -9.20 37.70 -12.78
C LEU A 266 -10.19 38.20 -11.71
N SER A 267 -9.78 38.25 -10.43
CA SER A 267 -10.62 38.79 -9.34
C SER A 267 -10.85 40.30 -9.45
N GLY A 268 -10.02 41.02 -10.21
CA GLY A 268 -10.27 42.41 -10.58
C GLY A 268 -11.43 42.61 -11.58
N ILE A 269 -11.95 41.54 -12.20
CA ILE A 269 -12.91 41.63 -13.32
C ILE A 269 -14.33 41.17 -12.95
N LEU A 270 -14.51 40.38 -11.87
CA LEU A 270 -15.81 39.73 -11.56
C LEU A 270 -16.62 40.38 -10.43
N ALA A 271 -16.28 41.59 -9.99
CA ALA A 271 -17.06 42.34 -8.98
C ALA A 271 -18.37 42.95 -9.53
N SER A 272 -19.03 42.32 -10.51
CA SER A 272 -20.34 42.76 -11.01
C SER A 272 -21.21 41.58 -11.46
N GLY A 273 -22.06 41.11 -10.54
CA GLY A 273 -23.38 40.55 -10.87
C GLY A 273 -23.56 39.04 -10.67
N CYS A 274 -24.27 38.65 -9.61
CA CYS A 274 -25.61 38.02 -9.70
C CYS A 274 -26.10 37.53 -8.33
N SER A 275 -27.42 37.67 -8.10
CA SER A 275 -28.14 37.25 -6.89
C SER A 275 -28.68 35.81 -7.02
N PRO A 276 -28.93 35.06 -5.92
CA PRO A 276 -29.39 33.68 -5.97
C PRO A 276 -30.92 33.52 -5.92
N SER A 277 -31.43 32.46 -6.56
CA SER A 277 -32.82 31.98 -6.44
C SER A 277 -32.84 30.55 -5.93
N SER A 278 -33.76 30.25 -5.01
CA SER A 278 -33.99 28.97 -4.35
C SER A 278 -35.19 28.22 -4.95
N ALA A 279 -35.09 26.90 -5.13
CA ALA A 279 -36.24 26.02 -5.32
C ALA A 279 -36.08 24.72 -4.53
N VAL A 280 -37.17 24.27 -3.91
CA VAL A 280 -37.31 23.08 -3.06
C VAL A 280 -38.16 22.05 -3.81
N TYR A 281 -37.80 20.77 -3.75
CA TYR A 281 -38.51 19.65 -4.39
C TYR A 281 -39.33 18.83 -3.37
N SER A 282 -40.43 18.23 -3.83
CA SER A 282 -41.33 17.34 -3.07
C SER A 282 -41.63 16.09 -3.92
N PRO A 283 -41.67 14.86 -3.37
CA PRO A 283 -41.67 13.64 -4.17
C PRO A 283 -43.07 13.15 -4.57
N GLU A 284 -43.22 12.66 -5.80
CA GLU A 284 -44.41 12.01 -6.34
C GLU A 284 -44.30 10.46 -6.29
N LYS A 285 -45.44 9.76 -6.31
CA LYS A 285 -45.58 8.30 -6.14
C LYS A 285 -45.15 7.49 -7.37
N LEU A 286 -44.51 6.34 -7.12
CA LEU A 286 -44.01 5.38 -8.12
C LEU A 286 -45.14 4.70 -8.97
N PRO A 287 -44.89 4.36 -10.26
CA PRO A 287 -45.88 3.77 -11.16
C PRO A 287 -45.98 2.24 -11.09
N GLU A 288 -47.18 1.73 -11.38
CA GLU A 288 -47.54 0.30 -11.49
C GLU A 288 -47.12 -0.30 -12.85
N THR A 289 -45.86 -0.69 -13.04
CA THR A 289 -45.50 -1.66 -14.10
C THR A 289 -44.49 -2.68 -13.59
N THR A 290 -44.97 -3.92 -13.45
CA THR A 290 -44.20 -5.11 -13.06
C THR A 290 -43.65 -5.83 -14.30
N GLU A 291 -42.54 -5.35 -14.85
CA GLU A 291 -41.62 -6.25 -15.55
C GLU A 291 -40.54 -6.65 -14.55
N LEU A 292 -40.55 -7.92 -14.15
CA LEU A 292 -39.52 -8.48 -13.26
C LEU A 292 -38.24 -8.67 -14.08
N VAL A 293 -37.09 -8.34 -13.48
CA VAL A 293 -35.77 -8.54 -14.08
C VAL A 293 -35.59 -10.03 -14.43
N ASP A 294 -35.49 -10.36 -15.72
CA ASP A 294 -35.42 -11.74 -16.24
C ASP A 294 -34.02 -12.17 -16.71
N HIS A 295 -33.05 -11.25 -16.66
CA HIS A 295 -31.66 -11.48 -16.99
C HIS A 295 -30.73 -10.73 -16.02
N TRP A 296 -29.49 -11.19 -15.90
CA TRP A 296 -28.50 -10.52 -15.06
C TRP A 296 -27.99 -9.25 -15.76
N PRO A 297 -28.06 -8.06 -15.14
CA PRO A 297 -27.59 -6.84 -15.77
C PRO A 297 -26.06 -6.85 -15.89
N HIS A 298 -25.53 -6.26 -16.96
CA HIS A 298 -24.09 -6.15 -17.21
C HIS A 298 -23.54 -4.74 -16.91
N GLY A 299 -24.38 -3.84 -16.37
CA GLY A 299 -24.04 -2.47 -16.02
C GLY A 299 -23.55 -2.29 -14.58
N VAL A 300 -23.75 -1.07 -14.06
CA VAL A 300 -23.22 -0.65 -12.76
C VAL A 300 -24.01 -1.25 -11.61
N PHE A 301 -23.31 -1.96 -10.72
CA PHE A 301 -23.86 -2.44 -9.45
C PHE A 301 -23.52 -1.46 -8.33
N TYR A 302 -24.52 -1.07 -7.56
CA TYR A 302 -24.36 -0.16 -6.43
C TYR A 302 -24.49 -0.94 -5.12
N GLU A 303 -23.40 -1.02 -4.36
CA GLU A 303 -23.40 -1.64 -3.04
C GLU A 303 -24.04 -0.69 -2.02
N ILE A 304 -25.04 -1.16 -1.28
CA ILE A 304 -25.78 -0.37 -0.30
C ILE A 304 -25.54 -0.92 1.10
N PHE A 305 -24.96 -0.07 1.94
CA PHE A 305 -24.95 -0.28 3.38
C PHE A 305 -26.24 0.27 4.00
N VAL A 306 -27.24 -0.60 4.15
CA VAL A 306 -28.63 -0.24 4.53
C VAL A 306 -28.68 0.70 5.73
N MET A 307 -27.96 0.40 6.80
CA MET A 307 -27.98 1.17 8.07
C MET A 307 -27.46 2.61 7.94
N SER A 308 -26.81 2.96 6.84
CA SER A 308 -26.28 4.31 6.61
C SER A 308 -26.91 5.02 5.41
N PHE A 309 -27.73 4.30 4.62
CA PHE A 309 -28.14 4.78 3.31
C PHE A 309 -29.26 5.81 3.38
N TYR A 310 -30.37 5.45 4.00
CA TYR A 310 -31.47 6.40 4.24
C TYR A 310 -32.36 5.91 5.37
N ASP A 311 -32.50 6.74 6.40
CA ASP A 311 -33.37 6.52 7.56
C ASP A 311 -34.75 7.10 7.24
N SER A 312 -35.76 6.22 7.16
CA SER A 312 -37.13 6.61 6.81
C SER A 312 -38.04 6.81 8.01
N ASP A 313 -37.67 6.32 9.19
CA ASP A 313 -38.49 6.41 10.41
C ASP A 313 -37.92 7.38 11.46
N GLY A 314 -36.72 7.91 11.23
CA GLY A 314 -36.08 8.95 12.01
C GLY A 314 -35.34 8.45 13.25
N ASP A 315 -35.04 7.16 13.33
CA ASP A 315 -34.31 6.56 14.47
C ASP A 315 -32.78 6.73 14.41
N GLY A 316 -32.27 7.28 13.31
CA GLY A 316 -30.85 7.50 13.02
C GLY A 316 -30.16 6.33 12.32
N ILE A 317 -30.89 5.28 11.93
CA ILE A 317 -30.38 4.08 11.27
C ILE A 317 -31.15 3.87 9.96
N GLY A 318 -30.42 3.74 8.86
CA GLY A 318 -31.03 3.48 7.56
C GLY A 318 -31.75 2.13 7.47
N ASP A 319 -32.85 2.10 6.73
CA ASP A 319 -33.76 0.96 6.66
C ASP A 319 -34.18 0.63 5.21
N ILE A 320 -34.84 -0.51 5.01
CA ILE A 320 -35.21 -0.99 3.67
C ILE A 320 -36.29 -0.09 3.04
N GLN A 321 -37.19 0.48 3.83
CA GLN A 321 -38.19 1.43 3.35
C GLN A 321 -37.52 2.72 2.87
N GLY A 322 -36.49 3.19 3.57
CA GLY A 322 -35.66 4.32 3.19
C GLY A 322 -34.87 4.08 1.92
N MET A 323 -34.33 2.88 1.75
CA MET A 323 -33.75 2.45 0.48
C MET A 323 -34.77 2.49 -0.66
N THR A 324 -35.95 1.94 -0.43
CA THR A 324 -37.04 1.90 -1.42
C THR A 324 -37.45 3.32 -1.84
N ALA A 325 -37.48 4.26 -0.89
CA ALA A 325 -37.78 5.66 -1.15
C ALA A 325 -36.70 6.40 -1.97
N LYS A 326 -35.54 5.78 -2.20
CA LYS A 326 -34.42 6.34 -2.98
C LYS A 326 -34.11 5.53 -4.25
N LEU A 327 -35.00 4.64 -4.68
CA LEU A 327 -34.82 3.90 -5.93
C LEU A 327 -34.72 4.81 -7.16
N ASP A 328 -35.52 5.89 -7.21
CA ASP A 328 -35.43 6.87 -8.31
C ASP A 328 -34.04 7.51 -8.38
N TYR A 329 -33.44 7.82 -7.23
CA TYR A 329 -32.07 8.35 -7.16
C TYR A 329 -31.05 7.33 -7.68
N LEU A 330 -31.19 6.06 -7.32
CA LEU A 330 -30.31 5.01 -7.84
C LEU A 330 -30.49 4.81 -9.35
N GLN A 331 -31.72 4.92 -9.86
CA GLN A 331 -32.00 4.84 -11.29
C GLN A 331 -31.40 6.03 -12.06
N GLU A 332 -31.49 7.26 -11.52
CA GLU A 332 -30.87 8.45 -12.10
C GLU A 332 -29.34 8.32 -12.19
N LEU A 333 -28.71 7.62 -11.24
CA LEU A 333 -27.28 7.30 -11.28
C LEU A 333 -26.90 6.27 -12.36
N GLY A 334 -27.87 5.69 -13.07
CA GLY A 334 -27.64 4.62 -14.04
C GLY A 334 -27.28 3.28 -13.39
N VAL A 335 -27.68 3.07 -12.13
CA VAL A 335 -27.49 1.79 -11.44
C VAL A 335 -28.46 0.77 -12.04
N GLU A 336 -27.92 -0.35 -12.48
CA GLU A 336 -28.70 -1.45 -13.08
C GLU A 336 -28.89 -2.63 -12.11
N GLY A 337 -28.09 -2.71 -11.05
CA GLY A 337 -28.21 -3.72 -10.01
C GLY A 337 -27.83 -3.19 -8.63
N VAL A 338 -28.45 -3.71 -7.57
CA VAL A 338 -28.13 -3.33 -6.18
C VAL A 338 -27.58 -4.53 -5.42
N TRP A 339 -26.44 -4.34 -4.77
CA TRP A 339 -25.83 -5.32 -3.87
C TRP A 339 -26.03 -4.84 -2.43
N LEU A 340 -26.67 -5.64 -1.59
CA LEU A 340 -26.84 -5.28 -0.18
C LEU A 340 -25.69 -5.84 0.64
N MET A 341 -25.08 -4.98 1.46
CA MET A 341 -24.27 -5.45 2.59
C MET A 341 -25.11 -6.36 3.49
N PRO A 342 -24.48 -7.23 4.32
CA PRO A 342 -25.22 -8.16 5.18
C PRO A 342 -26.31 -7.46 5.99
N ILE A 343 -27.57 -7.86 5.81
CA ILE A 343 -28.72 -7.25 6.51
C ILE A 343 -29.15 -8.04 7.75
N SER A 344 -28.62 -9.25 7.92
CA SER A 344 -28.93 -10.14 9.04
C SER A 344 -28.56 -9.51 10.40
N PRO A 345 -29.27 -9.87 11.49
CA PRO A 345 -28.95 -9.39 12.83
C PRO A 345 -27.50 -9.73 13.23
N SER A 346 -26.74 -8.72 13.64
CA SER A 346 -25.34 -8.84 14.04
C SER A 346 -25.04 -7.85 15.17
N PRO A 347 -24.10 -8.17 16.10
CA PRO A 347 -23.64 -7.25 17.12
C PRO A 347 -22.69 -6.17 16.56
N SER A 348 -22.20 -6.35 15.34
CA SER A 348 -21.31 -5.42 14.65
C SER A 348 -22.09 -4.51 13.72
N TYR A 349 -21.65 -3.25 13.59
CA TYR A 349 -22.29 -2.30 12.70
C TYR A 349 -22.17 -2.75 11.22
N HIS A 350 -21.04 -3.34 10.82
CA HIS A 350 -20.83 -3.83 9.46
C HIS A 350 -21.53 -5.17 9.16
N LYS A 351 -22.19 -5.76 10.15
CA LYS A 351 -23.01 -6.97 10.08
C LYS A 351 -22.34 -8.27 9.59
N TYR A 352 -21.02 -8.26 9.38
CA TYR A 352 -20.22 -9.45 9.08
C TYR A 352 -20.01 -10.40 10.27
N ASP A 353 -20.17 -9.93 11.51
CA ASP A 353 -20.12 -10.81 12.68
C ASP A 353 -21.45 -11.56 12.82
N ALA A 354 -21.54 -12.76 12.27
CA ALA A 354 -22.72 -13.59 12.46
C ALA A 354 -22.84 -13.98 13.95
N LYS A 355 -23.97 -13.65 14.60
CA LYS A 355 -24.33 -14.34 15.84
C LYS A 355 -24.59 -15.79 15.50
N SER A 356 -23.91 -16.72 16.16
CA SER A 356 -24.30 -18.13 16.12
C SER A 356 -25.76 -18.24 16.54
N MET A 357 -26.56 -18.97 15.77
CA MET A 357 -27.96 -19.24 16.09
C MET A 357 -28.01 -20.02 17.42
N GLU A 358 -28.76 -19.51 18.40
CA GLU A 358 -29.35 -20.32 19.47
C GLU A 358 -30.58 -21.06 18.94
#